data_AF-A0A7Y6UEG2-F1
#
_entry.id   AF-A0A7Y6UEG2-F1
#
_cell.length_a   1.000
_cell.length_b   1.000
_cell.length_c   1.000
_cell.angle_alpha   90.00
_cell.angle_beta   90.00
_cell.angle_gamma   90.00
#
_symmetry.space_group_name_H-M   'P 1'
#
loop_
_entity.id
_entity.type
_entity.pdbx_description
1 polymer ?
#
loop_
_entity_poly.entity_id
_entity_poly.type
_entity_poly.pdbx_seq_one_letter_code
_entity_poly.pdbx_strand_id
1 'polypeptide(L)'
;MSAALLREVVELTPLPPATTDVDELLAAFNTMYDTRRIAIAGLPVPLEDTEETRTLVCELASRDAAWSKALSDALATVGAARRNAGRLRSYAR
;
A
#
# COMPACT_ATOMS: atom_id res chain seq x y z
N MET A 1 7.65 22.99 -10.03
CA MET A 1 8.63 22.10 -9.33
C MET A 1 7.92 21.00 -8.54
N SER A 2 6.75 21.29 -7.97
CA SER A 2 5.84 20.34 -7.29
C SER A 2 5.51 19.08 -8.11
N ALA A 3 5.21 19.20 -9.41
CA ALA A 3 4.79 18.08 -10.25
C ALA A 3 5.89 17.00 -10.44
N ALA A 4 7.16 17.40 -10.48
CA ALA A 4 8.27 16.45 -10.61
C ALA A 4 8.43 15.58 -9.35
N LEU A 5 8.38 16.20 -8.17
CA LEU A 5 8.41 15.48 -6.89
C LEU A 5 7.16 14.60 -6.71
N LEU A 6 5.99 15.08 -7.12
CA LEU A 6 4.77 14.27 -7.03
C LEU A 6 4.83 13.05 -7.96
N ARG A 7 5.41 13.19 -9.17
CA ARG A 7 5.68 12.07 -10.06
C ARG A 7 6.64 11.06 -9.43
N GLU A 8 7.70 11.53 -8.78
CA GLU A 8 8.61 10.67 -8.03
C GLU A 8 7.87 9.90 -6.92
N VAL A 9 6.99 10.55 -6.16
CA VAL A 9 6.16 9.86 -5.15
C VAL A 9 5.28 8.79 -5.79
N VAL A 10 4.69 9.06 -6.96
CA VAL A 10 3.93 8.06 -7.71
C VAL A 10 4.82 6.88 -8.10
N GLU A 11 6.00 7.12 -8.70
CA GLU A 11 6.95 6.06 -9.08
C GLU A 11 7.39 5.20 -7.89
N LEU A 12 7.65 5.84 -6.75
CA LEU A 12 8.00 5.16 -5.49
C LEU A 12 6.85 4.39 -4.86
N THR A 13 5.62 4.58 -5.34
CA THR A 13 4.42 3.86 -4.90
C THR A 13 3.99 2.89 -5.98
N PRO A 14 4.66 1.76 -6.22
CA PRO A 14 4.22 0.77 -7.21
C PRO A 14 2.87 0.15 -6.82
N LEU A 15 2.26 -0.59 -7.75
CA LEU A 15 1.12 -1.45 -7.41
C LEU A 15 1.57 -2.60 -6.49
N PRO A 16 0.69 -3.12 -5.62
CA PRO A 16 1.00 -4.29 -4.81
C PRO A 16 1.39 -5.49 -5.68
N PRO A 17 2.35 -6.32 -5.24
CA PRO A 17 2.73 -7.53 -5.97
C PRO A 17 1.54 -8.49 -6.07
N ALA A 18 1.47 -9.24 -7.17
CA ALA A 18 0.47 -10.28 -7.39
C ALA A 18 0.84 -11.58 -6.64
N THR A 19 0.98 -11.50 -5.32
CA THR A 19 1.30 -12.63 -4.44
C THR A 19 0.17 -12.90 -3.45
N THR A 20 0.04 -14.14 -3.01
CA THR A 20 -0.84 -14.55 -1.91
C THR A 20 -0.07 -14.75 -0.61
N ASP A 21 1.26 -14.65 -0.65
CA ASP A 21 2.12 -14.72 0.53
C ASP A 21 2.03 -13.40 1.31
N VAL A 22 1.59 -13.50 2.57
CA VAL A 22 1.40 -12.35 3.46
C VAL A 22 2.74 -11.74 3.85
N ASP A 23 3.77 -12.56 4.06
CA ASP A 23 5.08 -12.08 4.49
C ASP A 23 5.78 -11.32 3.34
N GLU A 24 5.66 -11.84 2.11
CA GLU A 24 6.13 -11.15 0.90
C GLU A 24 5.40 -9.82 0.68
N LEU A 25 4.06 -9.81 0.81
CA LEU A 25 3.26 -8.60 0.66
C LEU A 25 3.65 -7.53 1.70
N LEU A 26 3.84 -7.92 2.96
CA LEU A 26 4.22 -7.00 4.03
C LEU A 26 5.65 -6.48 3.85
N ALA A 27 6.59 -7.31 3.41
CA ALA A 27 7.95 -6.88 3.09
C ALA A 27 7.96 -5.85 1.96
N ALA A 28 7.17 -6.07 0.90
CA ALA A 28 7.00 -5.14 -0.20
C ALA A 28 6.36 -3.82 0.26
N PHE A 29 5.30 -3.89 1.08
CA PHE A 29 4.65 -2.71 1.64
C PHE A 29 5.60 -1.87 2.49
N ASN A 30 6.35 -2.50 3.40
CA ASN A 30 7.29 -1.78 4.28
C ASN A 30 8.38 -1.08 3.46
N THR A 31 8.95 -1.76 2.46
CA THR A 31 9.98 -1.19 1.58
C THR A 31 9.44 0.03 0.82
N MET A 32 8.25 -0.08 0.24
CA MET A 32 7.57 1.02 -0.44
C MET A 32 7.29 2.18 0.51
N TYR A 33 6.70 1.89 1.68
CA TYR A 33 6.28 2.91 2.65
C TYR A 33 7.47 3.70 3.19
N ASP A 34 8.58 3.04 3.52
CA ASP A 34 9.79 3.71 4.01
C ASP A 34 10.40 4.63 2.97
N THR A 35 10.44 4.19 1.71
CA THR A 35 10.99 4.97 0.60
C THR A 35 10.09 6.17 0.28
N ARG A 36 8.77 5.93 0.21
CA ARG A 36 7.75 6.96 -0.08
C ARG A 36 7.67 8.03 1.00
N ARG A 37 7.77 7.65 2.28
CA ARG A 37 7.73 8.56 3.44
C ARG A 37 8.71 9.72 3.31
N ILE A 38 9.93 9.43 2.85
CA ILE A 38 11.00 10.42 2.70
C ILE A 38 10.64 11.40 1.59
N ALA A 39 10.15 10.92 0.45
CA ALA A 39 9.79 11.74 -0.69
C ALA A 39 8.58 12.66 -0.40
N ILE A 40 7.57 12.17 0.33
CA ILE A 40 6.41 13.00 0.73
C ILE A 40 6.83 14.17 1.62
N ALA A 41 7.80 13.97 2.52
CA ALA A 41 8.28 15.04 3.39
C ALA A 41 8.91 16.22 2.62
N GLY A 42 9.34 16.00 1.38
CA GLY A 42 9.88 17.02 0.49
C GLY A 42 8.83 17.75 -0.38
N LEU A 43 7.56 17.33 -0.36
CA LEU A 43 6.53 17.96 -1.20
C LEU A 43 6.14 19.35 -0.67
N PRO A 44 6.07 20.37 -1.55
CA PRO A 44 5.55 21.68 -1.15
C PRO A 44 4.07 21.57 -0.84
N VAL A 45 3.65 22.12 0.30
CA VAL A 45 2.25 22.27 0.69
C VAL A 45 1.94 23.77 0.81
N PRO A 46 0.98 24.32 0.05
CA PRO A 46 0.04 23.63 -0.84
C PRO A 46 0.66 23.21 -2.19
N LEU A 47 0.10 22.14 -2.78
CA LEU A 47 0.43 21.75 -4.16
C LEU A 47 -0.15 22.76 -5.15
N GLU A 48 0.55 22.95 -6.27
CA GLU A 48 0.06 23.78 -7.38
C GLU A 48 -1.18 23.13 -8.02
N ASP A 49 -2.25 23.90 -8.21
CA ASP A 49 -3.50 23.39 -8.77
C ASP A 49 -3.44 23.36 -10.32
N THR A 50 -2.74 22.36 -10.85
CA THR A 50 -2.62 22.10 -12.29
C THR A 50 -3.29 20.78 -12.67
N GLU A 51 -3.71 20.63 -13.92
CA GLU A 51 -4.30 19.39 -14.45
C GLU A 51 -3.35 18.18 -14.29
N GLU A 52 -2.06 18.39 -14.51
CA GLU A 52 -1.02 17.38 -14.30
C GLU A 52 -0.94 16.95 -12.84
N THR A 53 -0.93 17.90 -11.90
CA THR A 53 -0.90 17.61 -10.46
C THR A 53 -2.14 16.83 -10.04
N ARG A 54 -3.34 17.23 -10.51
CA ARG A 54 -4.59 16.50 -10.24
C ARG A 54 -4.54 15.06 -10.76
N THR A 55 -4.01 14.86 -11.96
CA THR A 55 -3.86 13.52 -12.55
C THR A 55 -2.95 12.64 -11.71
N LEU A 56 -1.79 13.17 -11.29
CA LEU A 56 -0.85 12.44 -10.43
C LEU A 56 -1.42 12.15 -9.04
N VAL A 57 -2.20 13.06 -8.46
CA VAL A 57 -2.91 12.82 -7.19
C VAL A 57 -3.96 11.70 -7.34
N CYS A 58 -4.74 11.71 -8.42
CA CYS A 58 -5.70 10.64 -8.71
C CYS A 58 -5.02 9.28 -8.89
N GLU A 59 -3.88 9.25 -9.56
CA GLU A 59 -3.08 8.04 -9.73
C GLU A 59 -2.57 7.53 -8.38
N LEU A 60 -1.98 8.40 -7.56
CA LEU A 60 -1.50 8.04 -6.22
C LEU A 60 -2.62 7.48 -5.35
N ALA A 61 -3.80 8.13 -5.36
CA ALA A 61 -4.98 7.65 -4.65
C ALA A 61 -5.45 6.26 -5.11
N SER A 62 -5.35 5.99 -6.41
CA SER A 62 -5.70 4.68 -6.98
C SER A 62 -4.73 3.58 -6.51
N ARG A 63 -3.43 3.89 -6.45
CA ARG A 63 -2.41 2.96 -5.97
C ARG A 63 -2.54 2.72 -4.45
N ASP A 64 -2.86 3.76 -3.68
CA ASP A 64 -3.15 3.64 -2.25
C ASP A 64 -4.37 2.76 -1.97
N ALA A 65 -5.43 2.90 -2.78
CA ALA A 65 -6.60 2.04 -2.69
C ALA A 65 -6.25 0.57 -3.00
N ALA A 66 -5.38 0.31 -3.98
CA ALA A 66 -4.92 -1.04 -4.31
C ALA A 66 -4.13 -1.67 -3.15
N TRP A 67 -3.21 -0.94 -2.53
CA TRP A 67 -2.47 -1.41 -1.35
C TRP A 67 -3.39 -1.67 -0.16
N SER A 68 -4.31 -0.74 0.13
CA SER A 68 -5.29 -0.91 1.21
C SER A 68 -6.11 -2.19 1.03
N LYS A 69 -6.57 -2.44 -0.21
CA LYS A 69 -7.28 -3.68 -0.54
C LYS A 69 -6.41 -4.91 -0.33
N ALA A 70 -5.19 -4.93 -0.86
CA ALA A 70 -4.29 -6.07 -0.74
C ALA A 70 -3.99 -6.41 0.73
N LEU A 71 -3.71 -5.40 1.56
CA LEU A 71 -3.49 -5.58 3.00
C LEU A 71 -4.74 -6.07 3.73
N SER A 72 -5.92 -5.55 3.37
CA SER A 72 -7.19 -6.03 3.94
C SER A 72 -7.45 -7.50 3.60
N ASP A 73 -7.18 -7.92 2.35
CA ASP A 73 -7.34 -9.31 1.91
C ASP A 73 -6.34 -10.25 2.64
N ALA A 74 -5.11 -9.79 2.86
CA ALA A 74 -4.11 -10.50 3.66
C ALA A 74 -4.56 -10.67 5.12
N LEU A 75 -5.08 -9.61 5.75
CA LEU A 75 -5.62 -9.67 7.12
C LEU A 75 -6.79 -10.66 7.23
N ALA A 76 -7.69 -10.67 6.23
CA ALA A 76 -8.79 -11.62 6.18
C ALA A 76 -8.28 -13.08 6.11
N THR A 77 -7.23 -13.33 5.33
CA THR A 77 -6.59 -14.64 5.18
C THR A 77 -5.98 -15.12 6.49
N VAL A 78 -5.20 -14.27 7.17
CA VAL A 78 -4.62 -14.57 8.50
C VAL A 78 -5.73 -14.85 9.53
N GLY A 79 -6.80 -14.04 9.51
CA GLY A 79 -7.95 -14.23 10.38
C GLY A 79 -8.67 -15.57 10.16
N ALA A 80 -8.81 -15.99 8.90
CA ALA A 80 -9.39 -17.29 8.54
C ALA A 80 -8.52 -18.46 9.03
N ALA A 81 -7.20 -18.39 8.81
CA ALA A 81 -6.25 -19.40 9.29
C ALA A 81 -6.31 -19.56 10.82
N ARG A 82 -6.36 -18.45 11.56
CA ARG A 82 -6.47 -18.47 13.03
C ARG A 82 -7.76 -19.14 13.51
N ARG A 83 -8.91 -18.87 12.87
CA ARG A 83 -10.19 -19.52 13.22
C ARG A 83 -10.14 -21.03 12.99
N ASN A 84 -9.57 -21.47 11.87
CA ASN A 84 -9.44 -22.89 11.55
C ASN A 84 -8.53 -23.62 12.55
N ALA A 85 -7.38 -23.03 12.89
CA ALA A 85 -6.50 -23.58 13.92
C ALA A 85 -7.18 -23.66 15.31
N GLY A 86 -8.03 -22.68 15.64
CA GLY A 86 -8.87 -22.72 16.84
C GLY A 86 -9.85 -23.90 16.85
N ARG A 87 -10.53 -24.15 15.73
CA ARG A 87 -11.45 -25.28 15.58
C ARG A 87 -10.74 -26.63 15.70
N LEU A 88 -9.57 -26.79 15.07
CA LEU A 88 -8.79 -28.03 15.17
C LEU A 88 -8.41 -28.34 16.63
N ARG A 89 -8.02 -27.33 17.41
CA ARG A 89 -7.74 -27.50 18.84
C ARG A 89 -8.96 -27.91 19.66
N SER A 90 -10.16 -27.45 19.31
CA SER A 90 -11.40 -27.87 20.01
C SER A 90 -11.80 -29.32 19.74
N TYR A 91 -11.37 -29.92 18.63
CA TYR A 91 -11.63 -31.33 18.31
C TYR A 91 -10.57 -32.30 18.85
N ALA A 92 -9.40 -31.79 19.25
CA ALA A 92 -8.30 -32.57 19.81
C ALA A 92 -8.41 -32.74 21.35
N ARG A 93 -9.54 -32.38 21.94
CA ARG A 93 -9.82 -32.44 23.39
C ARG A 93 -11.02 -33.33 23.64
#